data_AF-A0A2E1NC79-F1
#
_entry.id   AF-A0A2E1NC79-F1
#
_cell.length_a   1.000
_cell.length_b   1.000
_cell.length_c   1.000
_cell.angle_alpha   90.00
_cell.angle_beta   90.00
_cell.angle_gamma   90.00
#
_symmetry.space_group_name_H-M   'P 1'
#
loop_
_entity.id
_entity.type
_entity.pdbx_description
1 polymer ?
#
loop_
_entity_poly.entity_id
_entity_poly.type
_entity_poly.pdbx_seq_one_letter_code
_entity_poly.pdbx_strand_id
1 'polypeptide(L)'
;MKKTIVKTLIILSTVLIGQNIENDIAYRMVVDKLSDDEIPEAFIREAFTHSEVKIHPEIAERFAKPYEKKSWSDYRKIFVKESRIKAGAKFYKENIKLVLQVSKKFGVDPFIIVTIAGIESNYGSHHSQFSVFNSLYTQIHEMPKRSKWASKQLAEFLKYCFEDQLDTQLIGGSYAGAFGYGQFIPSSFNSYAIDFNEDGVRQPYDWPDVLGSIANYLRLNGYRSNSKNYSKGGDIWKSIYAYNHANNYVMAVLELTEEIKKRASEG
;
A
#
# COMPACT_ATOMS: atom_id res chain seq x y z
N MET A 1 9.66 71.93 -25.63
CA MET A 1 9.02 71.71 -24.31
C MET A 1 8.91 70.21 -24.06
N LYS A 2 9.29 69.78 -22.85
CA LYS A 2 9.67 68.41 -22.47
C LYS A 2 8.49 67.41 -22.58
N LYS A 3 8.72 66.27 -23.23
CA LYS A 3 7.83 65.09 -23.19
C LYS A 3 8.03 64.39 -21.84
N THR A 4 7.01 64.42 -20.99
CA THR A 4 6.98 63.68 -19.73
C THR A 4 6.72 62.21 -20.03
N ILE A 5 7.74 61.37 -19.86
CA ILE A 5 7.61 59.92 -19.90
C ILE A 5 7.03 59.49 -18.55
N VAL A 6 5.77 59.04 -18.55
CA VAL A 6 5.18 58.36 -17.39
C VAL A 6 5.78 56.95 -17.37
N LYS A 7 6.76 56.72 -16.47
CA LYS A 7 7.22 55.37 -16.13
C LYS A 7 6.15 54.73 -15.26
N THR A 8 5.30 53.90 -15.85
CA THR A 8 4.45 52.97 -15.10
C THR A 8 5.36 51.99 -14.37
N LEU A 9 5.50 52.19 -13.06
CA LEU A 9 6.20 51.27 -12.18
C LEU A 9 5.29 50.05 -11.98
N ILE A 10 5.51 48.99 -12.77
CA ILE A 10 4.91 47.69 -12.50
C ILE A 10 5.61 47.17 -11.24
N ILE A 11 4.97 47.33 -10.09
CA ILE A 11 5.37 46.65 -8.87
C ILE A 11 5.00 45.19 -9.09
N LEU A 12 5.97 44.39 -9.54
CA LEU A 12 5.88 42.95 -9.50
C LEU A 12 5.87 42.58 -8.01
N SER A 13 4.67 42.43 -7.44
CA SER A 13 4.51 41.87 -6.11
C SER A 13 4.98 40.42 -6.18
N THR A 14 6.26 40.20 -5.87
CA THR A 14 6.79 38.87 -5.59
C THR A 14 5.96 38.29 -4.46
N VAL A 15 5.14 37.31 -4.83
CA VAL A 15 4.39 36.47 -3.91
C VAL A 15 5.41 35.83 -2.95
N LEU A 16 5.47 36.32 -1.72
CA LEU A 16 6.14 35.65 -0.60
C LEU A 16 5.34 34.38 -0.24
N ILE A 17 5.47 33.31 -1.03
CA ILE A 17 4.99 31.95 -0.65
C ILE A 17 6.16 30.94 -0.64
N GLY A 18 7.41 31.42 -0.75
CA GLY A 18 8.59 30.56 -0.78
C GLY A 18 9.14 30.14 0.59
N GLN A 19 8.75 30.77 1.69
CA GLN A 19 9.51 30.70 2.95
C GLN A 19 9.05 29.68 4.00
N ASN A 20 8.04 28.82 3.75
CA ASN A 20 7.54 27.92 4.81
C ASN A 20 7.76 26.41 4.60
N ILE A 21 7.97 25.93 3.37
CA ILE A 21 8.19 24.50 3.11
C ILE A 21 9.60 24.01 3.49
N GLU A 22 10.61 24.88 3.35
CA GLU A 22 11.99 24.54 3.75
C GLU A 22 12.14 24.25 5.24
N ASN A 23 11.22 24.76 6.07
CA ASN A 23 11.19 24.47 7.51
C ASN A 23 10.45 23.17 7.85
N ASP A 24 9.65 22.63 6.91
CA ASP A 24 8.92 21.39 7.11
C ASP A 24 9.90 20.22 7.26
N ILE A 25 9.79 19.51 8.40
CA ILE A 25 10.69 18.41 8.71
C ILE A 25 10.45 17.20 7.79
N ALA A 26 9.22 16.93 7.39
CA ALA A 26 8.91 15.84 6.48
C ALA A 26 9.45 16.13 5.08
N TYR A 27 9.30 17.35 4.58
CA TYR A 27 9.87 17.77 3.29
C TYR A 27 11.38 17.55 3.27
N ARG A 28 12.11 18.13 4.23
CA ARG A 28 13.58 17.99 4.31
C ARG A 28 14.03 16.54 4.41
N MET A 29 13.36 15.73 5.24
CA MET A 29 13.70 14.32 5.41
C MET A 29 13.44 13.48 4.16
N VAL A 30 12.47 13.86 3.33
CA VAL A 30 12.14 13.17 2.08
C VAL A 30 13.04 13.62 0.94
N VAL A 31 13.27 14.93 0.78
CA VAL A 31 14.23 15.47 -0.22
C VAL A 31 15.61 14.86 -0.03
N ASP A 32 16.11 14.79 1.21
CA ASP A 32 17.37 14.11 1.55
C ASP A 32 17.44 12.66 1.02
N LYS A 33 16.32 11.92 1.05
CA LYS A 33 16.25 10.51 0.62
C LYS A 33 16.09 10.33 -0.88
N LEU A 34 15.68 11.37 -1.57
CA LEU A 34 15.49 11.39 -3.02
C LEU A 34 16.63 12.13 -3.73
N SER A 35 17.66 12.55 -3.00
CA SER A 35 18.78 13.35 -3.53
C SER A 35 19.58 12.64 -4.62
N ASP A 36 19.66 11.31 -4.57
CA ASP A 36 20.34 10.47 -5.56
C ASP A 36 19.38 9.88 -6.61
N ASP A 37 18.08 10.19 -6.53
CA ASP A 37 17.06 9.70 -7.47
C ASP A 37 16.79 10.73 -8.59
N GLU A 38 16.31 10.26 -9.75
CA GLU A 38 15.98 11.12 -10.90
C GLU A 38 14.66 11.89 -10.76
N ILE A 39 14.15 12.05 -9.54
CA ILE A 39 12.87 12.70 -9.27
C ILE A 39 13.06 14.21 -9.17
N PRO A 40 12.40 15.02 -10.01
CA PRO A 40 12.53 16.46 -9.96
C PRO A 40 12.08 17.02 -8.61
N GLU A 41 12.89 17.89 -8.00
CA GLU A 41 12.52 18.58 -6.76
C GLU A 41 11.19 19.34 -6.88
N ALA A 42 10.87 19.86 -8.08
CA ALA A 42 9.60 20.50 -8.36
C ALA A 42 8.38 19.58 -8.11
N PHE A 43 8.48 18.29 -8.48
CA PHE A 43 7.43 17.29 -8.22
C PHE A 43 7.27 17.05 -6.72
N ILE A 44 8.38 16.92 -5.99
CA ILE A 44 8.38 16.75 -4.52
C ILE A 44 7.73 17.99 -3.88
N ARG A 45 8.14 19.19 -4.28
CA ARG A 45 7.61 20.45 -3.77
C ARG A 45 6.11 20.58 -4.05
N GLU A 46 5.65 20.19 -5.23
CA GLU A 46 4.21 20.15 -5.56
C GLU A 46 3.45 19.23 -4.62
N ALA A 47 3.93 18.00 -4.41
CA ALA A 47 3.29 17.04 -3.51
C ALA A 47 3.15 17.57 -2.08
N PHE A 48 4.15 18.28 -1.56
CA PHE A 48 4.14 18.85 -0.21
C PHE A 48 3.41 20.19 -0.08
N THR A 49 3.22 20.93 -1.18
CA THR A 49 2.46 22.20 -1.18
C THR A 49 1.01 22.04 -1.63
N HIS A 50 0.59 20.81 -1.94
CA HIS A 50 -0.78 20.51 -2.34
C HIS A 50 -1.78 20.88 -1.23
N SER A 51 -2.95 21.44 -1.60
CA SER A 51 -3.94 21.97 -0.65
C SER A 51 -4.58 20.91 0.26
N GLU A 52 -4.52 19.64 -0.14
CA GLU A 52 -5.03 18.49 0.62
C GLU A 52 -4.06 17.98 1.69
N VAL A 53 -2.82 18.48 1.73
CA VAL A 53 -1.83 18.06 2.73
C VAL A 53 -2.28 18.52 4.11
N LYS A 54 -2.44 17.56 5.04
CA LYS A 54 -2.83 17.84 6.42
C LYS A 54 -2.39 16.75 7.39
N ILE A 55 -2.23 17.14 8.65
CA ILE A 55 -1.95 16.23 9.77
C ILE A 55 -3.28 15.67 10.28
N HIS A 56 -3.29 14.36 10.56
CA HIS A 56 -4.43 13.62 11.11
C HIS A 56 -4.08 13.06 12.51
N PRO A 57 -4.29 13.82 13.60
CA PRO A 57 -3.89 13.41 14.96
C PRO A 57 -4.41 12.02 15.38
N GLU A 58 -5.59 11.62 14.88
CA GLU A 58 -6.21 10.32 15.13
C GLU A 58 -5.37 9.12 14.64
N ILE A 59 -4.43 9.33 13.72
CA ILE A 59 -3.51 8.27 13.25
C ILE A 59 -2.60 7.83 14.39
N ALA A 60 -2.06 8.76 15.18
CA ALA A 60 -1.16 8.43 16.29
C ALA A 60 -1.87 7.58 17.34
N GLU A 61 -3.15 7.84 17.60
CA GLU A 61 -3.97 7.08 18.55
C GLU A 61 -4.21 5.63 18.11
N ARG A 62 -4.39 5.39 16.79
CA ARG A 62 -4.65 4.04 16.24
C ARG A 62 -3.46 3.09 16.44
N PHE A 63 -2.23 3.61 16.41
CA PHE A 63 -1.04 2.80 16.66
C PHE A 63 -0.95 2.24 18.09
N ALA A 64 -1.69 2.78 19.06
CA ALA A 64 -1.66 2.30 20.44
C ALA A 64 -2.44 0.99 20.68
N LYS A 65 -3.17 0.45 19.69
CA LYS A 65 -4.10 -0.69 19.86
C LYS A 65 -3.91 -1.83 18.82
N PRO A 66 -2.76 -2.54 18.78
CA PRO A 66 -2.52 -3.59 17.78
C PRO A 66 -3.33 -4.88 18.04
N TYR A 67 -3.94 -5.45 17.00
CA TYR A 67 -4.78 -6.66 17.07
C TYR A 67 -3.96 -7.96 17.12
N GLU A 68 -2.74 -7.94 16.62
CA GLU A 68 -1.88 -9.12 16.44
C GLU A 68 -1.45 -9.76 17.76
N LYS A 69 -1.57 -9.04 18.88
CA LYS A 69 -1.21 -9.50 20.23
C LYS A 69 -2.30 -10.35 20.90
N LYS A 70 -3.43 -10.60 20.24
CA LYS A 70 -4.55 -11.41 20.77
C LYS A 70 -4.22 -12.91 20.78
N SER A 71 -4.92 -13.67 21.63
CA SER A 71 -4.91 -15.13 21.58
C SER A 71 -5.42 -15.62 20.21
N TRP A 72 -5.03 -16.82 19.79
CA TRP A 72 -5.54 -17.40 18.54
C TRP A 72 -7.06 -17.48 18.53
N SER A 73 -7.69 -17.88 19.63
CA SER A 73 -9.16 -17.98 19.75
C SER A 73 -9.85 -16.65 19.48
N ASP A 74 -9.32 -15.55 20.01
CA ASP A 74 -9.89 -14.21 19.81
C ASP A 74 -9.59 -13.67 18.41
N TYR A 75 -8.39 -13.90 17.91
CA TYR A 75 -8.00 -13.50 16.56
C TYR A 75 -8.86 -14.22 15.51
N ARG A 76 -9.02 -15.54 15.63
CA ARG A 76 -9.82 -16.36 14.71
C ARG A 76 -11.27 -15.85 14.60
N LYS A 77 -11.92 -15.49 15.71
CA LYS A 77 -13.29 -14.94 15.70
C LYS A 77 -13.42 -13.64 14.90
N ILE A 78 -12.36 -12.85 14.82
CA ILE A 78 -12.34 -11.57 14.10
C ILE A 78 -12.11 -11.79 12.61
N PHE A 79 -11.19 -12.69 12.25
CA PHE A 79 -10.70 -12.84 10.88
C PHE A 79 -11.34 -14.00 10.10
N VAL A 80 -11.65 -15.12 10.74
CA VAL A 80 -12.25 -16.30 10.09
C VAL A 80 -13.76 -16.24 10.27
N LYS A 81 -14.43 -15.49 9.39
CA LYS A 81 -15.89 -15.27 9.42
C LYS A 81 -16.57 -15.90 8.21
N GLU A 82 -17.77 -16.44 8.44
CA GLU A 82 -18.61 -17.00 7.37
C GLU A 82 -18.88 -16.01 6.23
N SER A 83 -19.04 -14.72 6.55
CA SER A 83 -19.20 -13.67 5.53
C SER A 83 -17.99 -13.54 4.61
N ARG A 84 -16.77 -13.67 5.14
CA ARG A 84 -15.52 -13.61 4.37
C ARG A 84 -15.31 -14.87 3.55
N ILE A 85 -15.69 -16.04 4.07
CA ILE A 85 -15.67 -17.31 3.33
C ILE A 85 -16.61 -17.23 2.12
N LYS A 86 -17.85 -16.78 2.32
CA LYS A 86 -18.83 -16.56 1.23
C LYS A 86 -18.31 -15.56 0.20
N ALA A 87 -17.80 -14.42 0.64
CA ALA A 87 -17.27 -13.39 -0.25
C ALA A 87 -16.05 -13.88 -1.04
N GLY A 88 -15.17 -14.70 -0.44
CA GLY A 88 -14.02 -15.28 -1.13
C GLY A 88 -14.41 -16.29 -2.19
N ALA A 89 -15.37 -17.17 -1.90
CA ALA A 89 -15.86 -18.12 -2.88
C ALA A 89 -16.54 -17.39 -4.06
N LYS A 90 -17.30 -16.33 -3.77
CA LYS A 90 -17.90 -15.46 -4.80
C LYS A 90 -16.81 -14.77 -5.64
N PHE A 91 -15.84 -14.13 -5.00
CA PHE A 91 -14.74 -13.45 -5.67
C PHE A 91 -13.95 -14.40 -6.58
N TYR A 92 -13.63 -15.60 -6.09
CA TYR A 92 -12.97 -16.64 -6.88
C TYR A 92 -13.80 -17.01 -8.12
N LYS A 93 -15.10 -17.25 -7.99
CA LYS A 93 -15.98 -17.61 -9.11
C LYS A 93 -16.08 -16.50 -10.15
N GLU A 94 -16.24 -15.26 -9.70
CA GLU A 94 -16.36 -14.09 -10.59
C GLU A 94 -15.05 -13.80 -11.34
N ASN A 95 -13.90 -14.11 -10.73
CA ASN A 95 -12.58 -13.80 -11.28
C ASN A 95 -11.77 -15.04 -11.66
N ILE A 96 -12.43 -16.19 -11.88
CA ILE A 96 -11.76 -17.50 -12.00
C ILE A 96 -10.68 -17.52 -13.07
N LYS A 97 -10.92 -16.88 -14.22
CA LYS A 97 -9.95 -16.81 -15.32
C LYS A 97 -8.68 -16.09 -14.88
N LEU A 98 -8.83 -14.92 -14.27
CA LEU A 98 -7.71 -14.11 -13.80
C LEU A 98 -6.94 -14.82 -12.69
N VAL A 99 -7.65 -15.33 -11.68
CA VAL A 99 -7.04 -16.03 -10.54
C VAL A 99 -6.22 -17.24 -11.02
N LEU A 100 -6.75 -18.04 -11.94
CA LEU A 100 -6.03 -19.19 -12.49
C LEU A 100 -4.86 -18.78 -13.38
N GLN A 101 -4.96 -17.68 -14.13
CA GLN A 101 -3.85 -17.14 -14.93
C GLN A 101 -2.69 -16.71 -14.03
N VAL A 102 -2.97 -15.93 -12.97
CA VAL A 102 -1.97 -15.51 -11.97
C VAL A 102 -1.36 -16.74 -11.29
N SER A 103 -2.20 -17.65 -10.80
CA SER A 103 -1.77 -18.88 -10.14
C SER A 103 -0.84 -19.70 -11.03
N LYS A 104 -1.18 -19.87 -12.31
CA LYS A 104 -0.35 -20.57 -13.29
C LYS A 104 0.97 -19.86 -13.57
N LYS A 105 0.97 -18.52 -13.72
CA LYS A 105 2.20 -17.73 -13.99
C LYS A 105 3.20 -17.86 -12.85
N PHE A 106 2.73 -17.78 -11.61
CA PHE A 106 3.60 -17.76 -10.43
C PHE A 106 3.80 -19.13 -9.76
N GLY A 107 2.94 -20.12 -10.04
CA GLY A 107 2.94 -21.39 -9.33
C GLY A 107 2.52 -21.25 -7.86
N VAL A 108 1.62 -20.31 -7.57
CA VAL A 108 1.07 -20.08 -6.22
C VAL A 108 -0.36 -20.60 -6.18
N ASP A 109 -0.76 -21.24 -5.08
CA ASP A 109 -2.13 -21.72 -4.92
C ASP A 109 -3.15 -20.58 -5.13
N PRO A 110 -4.16 -20.77 -6.01
CA PRO A 110 -5.14 -19.73 -6.33
C PRO A 110 -5.93 -19.28 -5.09
N PHE A 111 -6.20 -20.19 -4.15
CA PHE A 111 -6.97 -19.85 -2.96
C PHE A 111 -6.14 -19.09 -1.93
N ILE A 112 -4.82 -19.26 -1.86
CA ILE A 112 -3.96 -18.38 -1.04
C ILE A 112 -4.04 -16.94 -1.56
N ILE A 113 -3.94 -16.75 -2.88
CA ILE A 113 -4.02 -15.42 -3.51
C ILE A 113 -5.36 -14.76 -3.19
N VAL A 114 -6.47 -15.48 -3.39
CA VAL A 114 -7.83 -15.00 -3.06
C VAL A 114 -7.96 -14.68 -1.58
N THR A 115 -7.45 -15.54 -0.70
CA THR A 115 -7.55 -15.33 0.75
C THR A 115 -6.80 -14.09 1.21
N ILE A 116 -5.58 -13.85 0.72
CA ILE A 116 -4.82 -12.64 1.08
C ILE A 116 -5.58 -11.39 0.59
N ALA A 117 -6.05 -11.36 -0.66
CA ALA A 117 -6.87 -10.26 -1.16
C ALA A 117 -8.11 -10.00 -0.28
N GLY A 118 -8.74 -11.06 0.23
CA GLY A 118 -9.88 -10.98 1.15
C GLY A 118 -9.54 -10.49 2.57
N ILE A 119 -8.38 -10.88 3.11
CA ILE A 119 -7.93 -10.42 4.43
C ILE A 119 -7.52 -8.96 4.38
N GLU A 120 -6.78 -8.56 3.35
CA GLU A 120 -6.18 -7.23 3.26
C GLU A 120 -7.20 -6.12 2.94
N SER A 121 -8.15 -6.38 2.03
CA SER A 121 -9.08 -5.34 1.57
C SER A 121 -10.56 -5.72 1.61
N ASN A 122 -10.88 -6.93 2.10
CA ASN A 122 -12.21 -7.51 1.98
C ASN A 122 -12.71 -7.44 0.53
N TYR A 123 -11.87 -7.93 -0.39
CA TYR A 123 -12.12 -7.94 -1.83
C TYR A 123 -12.42 -6.54 -2.37
N GLY A 124 -11.58 -5.57 -2.00
CA GLY A 124 -11.63 -4.19 -2.49
C GLY A 124 -12.61 -3.27 -1.76
N SER A 125 -13.47 -3.77 -0.87
CA SER A 125 -14.45 -2.92 -0.17
C SER A 125 -13.85 -2.04 0.94
N HIS A 126 -12.72 -2.42 1.54
CA HIS A 126 -12.09 -1.74 2.67
C HIS A 126 -10.60 -1.50 2.39
N HIS A 127 -10.24 -0.41 1.74
CA HIS A 127 -8.86 -0.17 1.30
C HIS A 127 -8.34 1.26 1.51
N SER A 128 -9.22 2.24 1.76
CA SER A 128 -8.85 3.64 1.86
C SER A 128 -9.51 4.30 3.08
N GLN A 129 -8.69 4.91 3.93
CA GLN A 129 -9.12 5.69 5.10
C GLN A 129 -8.51 7.08 5.10
N PHE A 130 -7.27 7.19 4.63
CA PHE A 130 -6.47 8.41 4.51
C PHE A 130 -5.71 8.35 3.18
N SER A 131 -5.27 9.48 2.62
CA SER A 131 -4.26 9.41 1.57
C SER A 131 -2.96 8.85 2.15
N VAL A 132 -2.22 8.06 1.37
CA VAL A 132 -0.94 7.49 1.79
C VAL A 132 0.03 8.59 2.18
N PHE A 133 0.03 9.68 1.38
CA PHE A 133 0.78 10.88 1.67
C PHE A 133 0.48 11.41 3.08
N ASN A 134 -0.78 11.71 3.39
CA ASN A 134 -1.17 12.28 4.68
C ASN A 134 -0.93 11.32 5.85
N SER A 135 -1.09 10.00 5.64
CA SER A 135 -0.75 8.99 6.65
C SER A 135 0.72 9.00 7.04
N LEU A 136 1.62 9.04 6.06
CA LEU A 136 3.06 9.02 6.31
C LEU A 136 3.57 10.40 6.76
N TYR A 137 3.04 11.47 6.18
CA TYR A 137 3.30 12.85 6.59
C TYR A 137 2.96 13.06 8.07
N THR A 138 1.77 12.63 8.50
CA THR A 138 1.35 12.66 9.91
C THR A 138 2.30 11.87 10.81
N GLN A 139 2.73 10.66 10.39
CA GLN A 139 3.67 9.86 11.18
C GLN A 139 5.04 10.53 11.34
N ILE A 140 5.49 11.34 10.36
CA ILE A 140 6.76 12.07 10.47
C ILE A 140 6.68 13.17 11.52
N HIS A 141 5.59 13.93 11.52
CA HIS A 141 5.37 15.05 12.44
C HIS A 141 5.00 14.60 13.85
N GLU A 142 4.05 13.67 13.98
CA GLU A 142 3.42 13.33 15.27
C GLU A 142 4.07 12.14 15.99
N MET A 143 4.95 11.38 15.31
CA MET A 143 5.50 10.13 15.86
C MET A 143 7.04 10.08 15.76
N PRO A 144 7.77 10.77 16.66
CA PRO A 144 9.23 10.89 16.59
C PRO A 144 9.99 9.56 16.47
N LYS A 145 9.49 8.48 17.08
CA LYS A 145 10.10 7.14 16.98
C LYS A 145 9.93 6.48 15.61
N ARG A 146 8.94 6.90 14.83
CA ARG A 146 8.62 6.38 13.49
C ARG A 146 9.05 7.31 12.36
N SER A 147 9.38 8.58 12.63
CA SER A 147 9.65 9.61 11.61
C SER A 147 10.70 9.18 10.58
N LYS A 148 11.80 8.55 11.00
CA LYS A 148 12.83 8.03 10.08
C LYS A 148 12.31 6.93 9.15
N TRP A 149 11.46 6.03 9.66
CA TRP A 149 10.85 4.98 8.84
C TRP A 149 9.78 5.58 7.91
N ALA A 150 8.93 6.47 8.43
CA ALA A 150 7.84 7.07 7.69
C ALA A 150 8.34 7.97 6.55
N SER A 151 9.40 8.76 6.78
CA SER A 151 10.06 9.54 5.71
C SER A 151 10.66 8.66 4.62
N LYS A 152 11.23 7.49 4.97
CA LYS A 152 11.65 6.51 3.97
C LYS A 152 10.46 6.01 3.14
N GLN A 153 9.36 5.62 3.80
CA GLN A 153 8.18 5.15 3.06
C GLN A 153 7.53 6.25 2.22
N LEU A 154 7.53 7.51 2.68
CA LEU A 154 6.99 8.62 1.92
C LEU A 154 7.84 8.90 0.68
N ALA A 155 9.17 8.82 0.79
CA ALA A 155 10.07 8.89 -0.36
C ALA A 155 9.76 7.77 -1.37
N GLU A 156 9.66 6.52 -0.93
CA GLU A 156 9.30 5.37 -1.80
C GLU A 156 7.92 5.53 -2.45
N PHE A 157 6.96 6.13 -1.74
CA PHE A 157 5.64 6.42 -2.28
C PHE A 157 5.69 7.49 -3.37
N LEU A 158 6.49 8.54 -3.19
CA LEU A 158 6.71 9.55 -4.23
C LEU A 158 7.45 8.98 -5.45
N LYS A 159 8.39 8.04 -5.26
CA LYS A 159 9.01 7.30 -6.37
C LYS A 159 7.98 6.58 -7.21
N TYR A 160 7.12 5.80 -6.56
CA TYR A 160 6.02 5.11 -7.21
C TYR A 160 5.11 6.08 -7.98
N CYS A 161 4.62 7.14 -7.34
CA CYS A 161 3.74 8.09 -8.00
C CYS A 161 4.41 8.81 -9.19
N PHE A 162 5.71 9.08 -9.10
CA PHE A 162 6.45 9.71 -10.19
C PHE A 162 6.62 8.76 -11.38
N GLU A 163 7.10 7.53 -11.14
CA GLU A 163 7.32 6.51 -12.16
C GLU A 163 6.02 6.17 -12.91
N ASP A 164 4.93 6.03 -12.17
CA ASP A 164 3.64 5.58 -12.69
C ASP A 164 2.72 6.77 -13.06
N GLN A 165 3.23 8.02 -13.00
CA GLN A 165 2.53 9.27 -13.37
C GLN A 165 1.19 9.47 -12.64
N LEU A 166 1.19 9.22 -11.33
CA LEU A 166 0.02 9.27 -10.47
C LEU A 166 -0.02 10.53 -9.60
N ASP A 167 -1.22 10.99 -9.30
CA ASP A 167 -1.43 12.03 -8.30
C ASP A 167 -1.12 11.49 -6.89
N THR A 168 -0.16 12.13 -6.23
CA THR A 168 0.33 11.77 -4.88
C THR A 168 -0.75 11.84 -3.79
N GLN A 169 -1.86 12.54 -4.03
CA GLN A 169 -2.92 12.73 -3.05
C GLN A 169 -4.10 11.78 -3.23
N LEU A 170 -4.22 11.12 -4.39
CA LEU A 170 -5.36 10.25 -4.72
C LEU A 170 -5.17 8.78 -4.30
N ILE A 171 -3.94 8.37 -3.98
CA ILE A 171 -3.70 7.00 -3.49
C ILE A 171 -4.12 6.91 -2.02
N GLY A 172 -5.21 6.19 -1.80
CA GLY A 172 -5.78 5.90 -0.49
C GLY A 172 -5.15 4.68 0.20
N GLY A 173 -4.98 4.76 1.51
CA GLY A 173 -4.45 3.68 2.32
C GLY A 173 -4.94 3.68 3.75
N SER A 174 -4.34 2.80 4.54
CA SER A 174 -4.50 2.70 5.98
C SER A 174 -3.79 3.85 6.71
N TYR A 175 -4.13 4.01 7.99
CA TYR A 175 -3.44 4.92 8.91
C TYR A 175 -1.92 4.64 9.02
N ALA A 176 -1.49 3.41 8.73
CA ALA A 176 -0.09 3.01 8.80
C ALA A 176 0.70 3.31 7.51
N GLY A 177 0.02 3.73 6.43
CA GLY A 177 0.62 3.98 5.12
C GLY A 177 0.66 2.75 4.20
N ALA A 178 0.11 1.61 4.63
CA ALA A 178 -0.14 0.49 3.73
C ALA A 178 -1.34 0.79 2.82
N PHE A 179 -1.28 0.44 1.53
CA PHE A 179 -2.25 0.90 0.54
C PHE A 179 -2.59 -0.15 -0.52
N GLY A 180 -3.58 0.18 -1.35
CA GLY A 180 -4.09 -0.74 -2.36
C GLY A 180 -4.93 -1.87 -1.78
N TYR A 181 -5.45 -2.71 -2.66
CA TYR A 181 -6.19 -3.90 -2.26
C TYR A 181 -5.31 -4.98 -1.63
N GLY A 182 -3.99 -4.93 -1.89
CA GLY A 182 -3.00 -5.80 -1.24
C GLY A 182 -2.43 -5.25 0.07
N GLN A 183 -2.75 -4.03 0.48
CA GLN A 183 -2.18 -3.36 1.68
C GLN A 183 -0.64 -3.42 1.72
N PHE A 184 0.01 -3.09 0.61
CA PHE A 184 1.47 -2.99 0.55
C PHE A 184 1.93 -1.69 1.22
N ILE A 185 3.05 -1.73 1.96
CA ILE A 185 3.79 -0.50 2.28
C ILE A 185 4.56 -0.03 1.04
N PRO A 186 4.87 1.28 0.89
CA PRO A 186 5.51 1.81 -0.32
C PRO A 186 6.77 1.10 -0.79
N SER A 187 7.72 0.87 0.10
CA SER A 187 8.94 0.12 -0.27
C SER A 187 8.65 -1.31 -0.75
N SER A 188 7.66 -1.98 -0.17
CA SER A 188 7.23 -3.30 -0.63
C SER A 188 6.53 -3.21 -1.99
N PHE A 189 5.73 -2.17 -2.22
CA PHE A 189 5.08 -1.96 -3.51
C PHE A 189 6.14 -1.81 -4.62
N ASN A 190 7.13 -0.94 -4.44
CA ASN A 190 8.22 -0.78 -5.42
C ASN A 190 9.01 -2.08 -5.65
N SER A 191 9.19 -2.90 -4.62
CA SER A 191 9.97 -4.14 -4.70
C SER A 191 9.24 -5.29 -5.36
N TYR A 192 7.91 -5.34 -5.25
CA TYR A 192 7.14 -6.56 -5.51
C TYR A 192 5.91 -6.36 -6.39
N ALA A 193 5.41 -5.12 -6.53
CA ALA A 193 4.28 -4.85 -7.39
C ALA A 193 4.66 -5.02 -8.86
N ILE A 194 3.73 -5.55 -9.64
CA ILE A 194 3.90 -5.76 -11.08
C ILE A 194 2.67 -5.25 -11.81
N ASP A 195 2.92 -4.72 -12.99
CA ASP A 195 1.91 -4.51 -14.01
C ASP A 195 1.65 -5.88 -14.64
N PHE A 196 0.57 -6.52 -14.21
CA PHE A 196 0.21 -7.88 -14.63
C PHE A 196 -0.63 -7.88 -15.90
N ASN A 197 -1.43 -6.83 -16.11
CA ASN A 197 -2.26 -6.68 -17.30
C ASN A 197 -1.49 -6.06 -18.49
N GLU A 198 -0.25 -5.60 -18.26
CA GLU A 198 0.68 -5.01 -19.22
C GLU A 198 0.16 -3.70 -19.84
N ASP A 199 -0.58 -2.89 -19.06
CA ASP A 199 -1.12 -1.60 -19.48
C ASP A 199 -0.16 -0.40 -19.27
N GLY A 200 1.01 -0.66 -18.69
CA GLY A 200 2.09 0.29 -18.47
C GLY A 200 2.09 0.94 -17.08
N VAL A 201 1.13 0.61 -16.20
CA VAL A 201 0.99 1.22 -14.87
C VAL A 201 0.75 0.12 -13.83
N ARG A 202 1.44 0.15 -12.68
CA ARG A 202 1.15 -0.78 -11.58
C ARG A 202 -0.02 -0.25 -10.76
N GLN A 203 -1.22 -0.75 -11.02
CA GLN A 203 -2.45 -0.25 -10.40
C GLN A 203 -2.76 -0.94 -9.06
N PRO A 204 -2.76 -0.22 -7.92
CA PRO A 204 -2.90 -0.81 -6.59
C PRO A 204 -4.35 -1.20 -6.27
N TYR A 205 -5.29 -0.85 -7.13
CA TYR A 205 -6.73 -1.15 -7.01
C TYR A 205 -7.29 -1.92 -8.21
N ASP A 206 -6.48 -2.27 -9.21
CA ASP A 206 -6.91 -3.13 -10.30
C ASP A 206 -6.57 -4.59 -9.99
N TRP A 207 -7.55 -5.49 -10.17
CA TRP A 207 -7.41 -6.86 -9.72
C TRP A 207 -6.28 -7.64 -10.40
N PRO A 208 -6.02 -7.52 -11.71
CA PRO A 208 -4.88 -8.15 -12.35
C PRO A 208 -3.56 -7.86 -11.63
N ASP A 209 -3.27 -6.58 -11.40
CA ASP A 209 -2.04 -6.13 -10.77
C ASP A 209 -1.98 -6.49 -9.31
N VAL A 210 -3.09 -6.35 -8.58
CA VAL A 210 -3.18 -6.72 -7.17
C VAL A 210 -2.90 -8.22 -6.98
N LEU A 211 -3.59 -9.08 -7.74
CA LEU A 211 -3.42 -10.53 -7.59
C LEU A 211 -2.04 -10.97 -8.08
N GLY A 212 -1.55 -10.39 -9.19
CA GLY A 212 -0.20 -10.59 -9.70
C GLY A 212 0.87 -10.21 -8.67
N SER A 213 0.73 -9.04 -8.05
CA SER A 213 1.65 -8.51 -7.05
C SER A 213 1.66 -9.34 -5.76
N ILE A 214 0.50 -9.81 -5.28
CA ILE A 214 0.40 -10.75 -4.15
C ILE A 214 1.17 -12.04 -4.48
N ALA A 215 0.95 -12.61 -5.66
CA ALA A 215 1.63 -13.85 -6.05
C ALA A 215 3.14 -13.65 -6.23
N ASN A 216 3.57 -12.54 -6.84
CA ASN A 216 4.98 -12.19 -7.00
C ASN A 216 5.67 -12.00 -5.64
N TYR A 217 5.02 -11.27 -4.72
CA TYR A 217 5.50 -11.09 -3.34
C TYR A 217 5.78 -12.44 -2.68
N LEU A 218 4.81 -13.36 -2.72
CA LEU A 218 4.96 -14.69 -2.09
C LEU A 218 6.13 -15.47 -2.71
N ARG A 219 6.28 -15.42 -4.05
CA ARG A 219 7.36 -16.13 -4.75
C ARG A 219 8.74 -15.58 -4.40
N LEU A 220 8.90 -14.27 -4.37
CA LEU A 220 10.15 -13.63 -4.00
C LEU A 220 10.48 -13.81 -2.51
N ASN A 221 9.47 -14.02 -1.67
CA ASN A 221 9.62 -14.35 -0.25
C ASN A 221 9.61 -15.86 0.04
N GLY A 222 10.01 -16.67 -0.95
CA GLY A 222 10.40 -18.07 -0.73
C GLY A 222 9.30 -19.11 -0.92
N TYR A 223 8.08 -18.74 -1.31
CA TYR A 223 7.06 -19.70 -1.74
C TYR A 223 7.62 -20.47 -2.93
N ARG A 224 7.79 -21.80 -2.88
CA ARG A 224 8.30 -22.56 -4.04
C ARG A 224 7.19 -22.83 -5.05
N SER A 225 7.48 -22.68 -6.34
CA SER A 225 6.50 -22.91 -7.41
C SER A 225 5.84 -24.28 -7.27
N ASN A 226 4.50 -24.30 -7.27
CA ASN A 226 3.64 -25.47 -7.13
C ASN A 226 3.83 -26.25 -5.81
N SER A 227 4.41 -25.61 -4.79
CA SER A 227 4.58 -26.23 -3.48
C SER A 227 3.24 -26.64 -2.87
N LYS A 228 3.30 -27.73 -2.11
CA LYS A 228 2.19 -28.22 -1.26
C LYS A 228 2.61 -28.35 0.20
N ASN A 229 3.70 -27.67 0.59
CA ASN A 229 4.22 -27.71 1.93
C ASN A 229 3.60 -26.62 2.81
N TYR A 230 2.36 -26.86 3.26
CA TYR A 230 1.61 -25.99 4.18
C TYR A 230 2.03 -26.14 5.64
N SER A 231 2.97 -27.05 5.95
CA SER A 231 3.41 -27.31 7.32
C SER A 231 3.96 -26.05 7.99
N LYS A 232 3.84 -25.97 9.31
CA LYS A 232 4.42 -24.87 10.09
C LYS A 232 5.94 -24.83 9.88
N GLY A 233 6.45 -23.69 9.40
CA GLY A 233 7.86 -23.53 9.03
C GLY A 233 8.23 -24.04 7.63
N GLY A 234 7.27 -24.61 6.90
CA GLY A 234 7.36 -24.86 5.46
C GLY A 234 7.44 -23.57 4.65
N ASP A 235 7.72 -23.69 3.35
CA ASP A 235 7.91 -22.53 2.48
C ASP A 235 6.63 -21.70 2.31
N ILE A 236 5.46 -22.33 2.19
CA ILE A 236 4.17 -21.61 2.13
C ILE A 236 3.94 -20.81 3.41
N TRP A 237 4.17 -21.43 4.57
CA TRP A 237 4.05 -20.77 5.87
C TRP A 237 4.97 -19.55 5.96
N LYS A 238 6.25 -19.72 5.61
CA LYS A 238 7.27 -18.66 5.67
C LYS A 238 6.95 -17.51 4.73
N SER A 239 6.48 -17.78 3.51
CA SER A 239 6.12 -16.72 2.56
C SER A 239 4.91 -15.90 3.02
N ILE A 240 3.91 -16.55 3.64
CA ILE A 240 2.76 -15.84 4.21
C ILE A 240 3.19 -15.03 5.45
N TYR A 241 4.08 -15.59 6.28
CA TYR A 241 4.63 -14.89 7.44
C TYR A 241 5.44 -13.64 7.05
N ALA A 242 6.12 -13.65 5.90
CA ALA A 242 6.81 -12.46 5.40
C ALA A 242 5.81 -11.32 5.10
N TYR A 243 4.63 -11.65 4.58
CA TYR A 243 3.57 -10.68 4.27
C TYR A 243 3.09 -9.94 5.52
N ASN A 244 2.88 -10.67 6.61
CA ASN A 244 2.62 -10.12 7.94
C ASN A 244 3.27 -11.03 8.99
N HIS A 245 4.22 -10.47 9.75
CA HIS A 245 5.09 -11.17 10.70
C HIS A 245 4.37 -11.64 12.00
N ALA A 246 3.16 -12.20 11.86
CA ALA A 246 2.35 -12.74 12.94
C ALA A 246 1.90 -14.17 12.63
N ASN A 247 2.17 -15.11 13.55
CA ASN A 247 1.71 -16.51 13.39
C ASN A 247 0.18 -16.60 13.28
N ASN A 248 -0.55 -15.73 14.00
CA ASN A 248 -2.02 -15.66 13.91
C ASN A 248 -2.50 -15.29 12.50
N TYR A 249 -1.78 -14.40 11.81
CA TYR A 249 -2.09 -14.05 10.43
C TYR A 249 -1.93 -15.27 9.50
N VAL A 250 -0.81 -15.98 9.61
CA VAL A 250 -0.57 -17.19 8.80
C VAL A 250 -1.63 -18.25 9.04
N MET A 251 -1.98 -18.51 10.30
CA MET A 251 -3.04 -19.47 10.64
C MET A 251 -4.40 -19.05 10.05
N ALA A 252 -4.74 -17.76 10.10
CA ALA A 252 -5.98 -17.26 9.52
C ALA A 252 -6.01 -17.38 7.99
N VAL A 253 -4.91 -17.09 7.29
CA VAL A 253 -4.79 -17.27 5.84
C VAL A 253 -4.98 -18.75 5.48
N LEU A 254 -4.28 -19.65 6.17
CA LEU A 254 -4.33 -21.08 5.85
C LEU A 254 -5.73 -21.67 6.11
N GLU A 255 -6.36 -21.30 7.21
CA GLU A 255 -7.72 -21.77 7.52
C GLU A 255 -8.75 -21.23 6.52
N LEU A 256 -8.71 -19.92 6.22
CA LEU A 256 -9.61 -19.33 5.22
C LEU A 256 -9.39 -19.89 3.82
N THR A 257 -8.15 -20.23 3.46
CA THR A 257 -7.82 -20.86 2.17
C THR A 257 -8.61 -22.15 1.99
N GLU A 258 -8.59 -23.04 2.98
CA GLU A 258 -9.30 -24.32 2.92
C GLU A 258 -10.83 -24.13 2.92
N GLU A 259 -11.36 -23.24 3.77
CA GLU A 259 -12.79 -22.98 3.85
C GLU A 259 -13.35 -22.33 2.57
N ILE A 260 -12.62 -21.38 1.97
CA ILE A 260 -13.01 -20.74 0.70
C ILE A 260 -12.96 -21.78 -0.42
N LYS A 261 -11.92 -22.62 -0.48
CA LYS A 261 -11.77 -23.68 -1.47
C LYS A 261 -12.93 -24.68 -1.42
N LYS A 262 -13.29 -25.12 -0.21
CA LYS A 262 -14.45 -26.00 0.01
C LYS A 262 -15.73 -25.34 -0.50
N ARG A 263 -16.01 -24.11 -0.06
CA ARG A 263 -17.22 -23.37 -0.47
C ARG A 263 -17.29 -23.13 -1.98
N ALA A 264 -16.16 -22.84 -2.60
CA ALA A 264 -16.08 -22.61 -4.05
C ALA A 264 -16.34 -23.88 -4.86
N SER A 265 -16.09 -25.07 -4.27
CA SER A 265 -16.28 -26.37 -4.92
C SER A 265 -17.71 -26.94 -4.75
N GLU A 266 -18.49 -26.42 -3.80
CA GLU A 266 -19.82 -26.92 -3.44
C GLU A 266 -20.97 -26.37 -4.30
N GLY A 267 -20.71 -25.42 -5.21
CA GLY A 267 -21.73 -24.91 -6.14
C GLY A 267 -21.11 -24.18 -7.29
#